data_AF-A0A7J5A797-F1
#
_entry.id   AF-A0A7J5A797-F1
#
_cell.length_a   1.000
_cell.length_b   1.000
_cell.length_c   1.000
_cell.angle_alpha   90.00
_cell.angle_beta   90.00
_cell.angle_gamma   90.00
#
_symmetry.space_group_name_H-M   'P 1'
#
loop_
_entity.id
_entity.type
_entity.pdbx_description
1 polymer ?
#
loop_
_entity_poly.entity_id
_entity_poly.type
_entity_poly.pdbx_seq_one_letter_code
_entity_poly.pdbx_strand_id
1 'polypeptide(L)'
;MTKRKVRVIECFEIPGLGLLTELQHIENGIPPNSQIIDLETNESWIVKKRVYHGILILNELEKYFECETASIHIDSVFQKQLDREIAIEKELAKREKGIYYYLLAPENKRQRKKPKTGIELKINCTNENKNRKRS
;
A
#
# COMPACT_ATOMS: atom_id res chain seq x y z
N MET A 1 16.66 -16.69 2.52
CA MET A 1 15.86 -15.46 2.75
C MET A 1 14.80 -15.38 1.67
N THR A 2 13.55 -15.66 2.01
CA THR A 2 12.42 -15.55 1.09
C THR A 2 12.25 -14.08 0.71
N LYS A 3 12.40 -13.74 -0.57
CA LYS A 3 12.23 -12.36 -1.03
C LYS A 3 10.77 -11.99 -0.86
N ARG A 4 10.48 -11.02 0.02
CA ARG A 4 9.12 -10.46 0.16
C ARG A 4 8.74 -9.76 -1.14
N LYS A 5 7.55 -10.08 -1.66
CA LYS A 5 7.05 -9.56 -2.93
C LYS A 5 5.65 -8.98 -2.75
N VAL A 6 5.33 -7.99 -3.56
CA VAL A 6 3.97 -7.45 -3.72
C VAL A 6 3.61 -7.43 -5.18
N ARG A 7 2.32 -7.56 -5.49
CA ARG A 7 1.80 -7.32 -6.83
C ARG A 7 1.07 -6.00 -6.90
N VAL A 8 1.33 -5.21 -7.93
CA VAL A 8 0.58 -3.99 -8.19
C VAL A 8 -0.75 -4.35 -8.82
N ILE A 9 -1.86 -4.08 -8.14
CA ILE A 9 -3.20 -4.26 -8.69
C ILE A 9 -3.62 -3.03 -9.46
N GLU A 10 -3.38 -1.85 -8.91
CA GLU A 10 -3.72 -0.59 -9.56
C GLU A 10 -2.87 0.55 -9.00
N CYS A 11 -2.64 1.60 -9.81
CA CYS A 11 -1.89 2.77 -9.37
C CYS A 11 -2.40 4.06 -10.01
N PHE A 12 -2.75 5.01 -9.15
CA PHE A 12 -3.21 6.36 -9.49
C PHE A 12 -2.24 7.40 -8.96
N GLU A 13 -2.02 8.45 -9.73
CA GLU A 13 -1.30 9.63 -9.24
C GLU A 13 -2.30 10.59 -8.62
N ILE A 14 -2.01 11.03 -7.39
CA ILE A 14 -2.75 12.07 -6.69
C ILE A 14 -1.83 13.29 -6.61
N PRO A 15 -2.12 14.37 -7.38
CA PRO A 15 -1.30 15.57 -7.38
C PRO A 15 -1.06 16.10 -5.96
N GLY A 16 0.20 16.38 -5.64
CA GLY A 16 0.62 16.90 -4.34
C GLY A 16 0.66 15.88 -3.19
N LEU A 17 0.13 14.66 -3.38
CA LEU A 17 0.09 13.63 -2.32
C LEU A 17 1.02 12.44 -2.61
N GLY A 18 1.09 11.98 -3.88
CA GLY A 18 1.91 10.85 -4.29
C GLY A 18 1.14 9.86 -5.16
N LEU A 19 1.52 8.59 -5.11
CA LEU A 19 0.89 7.51 -5.86
C LEU A 19 0.01 6.69 -4.92
N LEU A 20 -1.30 6.71 -5.14
CA LEU A 20 -2.22 5.79 -4.48
C LEU A 20 -2.17 4.46 -5.21
N THR A 21 -1.74 3.42 -4.53
CA THR A 21 -1.45 2.12 -5.13
C THR A 21 -2.15 1.01 -4.38
N GLU A 22 -2.93 0.20 -5.09
CA GLU A 22 -3.41 -1.09 -4.59
C GLU A 22 -2.31 -2.12 -4.72
N LEU A 23 -1.89 -2.67 -3.58
CA LEU A 23 -0.89 -3.72 -3.50
C LEU A 23 -1.52 -5.00 -2.97
N GLN A 24 -1.27 -6.10 -3.66
CA GLN A 24 -1.58 -7.44 -3.17
C GLN A 24 -0.34 -8.05 -2.51
N HIS A 25 -0.49 -8.50 -1.26
CA HIS A 25 0.55 -9.21 -0.53
C HIS A 25 -0.01 -10.09 0.58
N ILE A 26 0.79 -11.08 1.00
CA ILE A 26 0.49 -11.97 2.14
C ILE A 26 1.18 -11.53 3.44
N GLU A 27 2.02 -10.49 3.37
CA GLU A 27 2.76 -9.97 4.51
C GLU A 27 1.83 -9.36 5.58
N ASN A 28 2.29 -9.33 6.83
CA ASN A 28 1.59 -8.70 7.97
C ASN A 28 1.70 -7.16 7.95
N GLY A 29 1.28 -6.57 6.83
CA GLY A 29 1.44 -5.16 6.51
C GLY A 29 2.80 -4.81 5.91
N ILE A 30 2.90 -3.60 5.35
CA ILE A 30 4.16 -3.06 4.82
C ILE A 30 4.49 -1.77 5.58
N PRO A 31 5.59 -1.74 6.36
CA PRO A 31 5.87 -0.59 7.20
C PRO A 31 6.22 0.64 6.36
N PRO A 32 5.92 1.86 6.86
CA PRO A 32 6.41 3.10 6.28
C PRO A 32 7.93 3.09 6.09
N ASN A 33 8.40 3.79 5.06
CA ASN A 33 9.78 3.83 4.59
C ASN A 33 10.32 2.51 4.00
N SER A 34 9.51 1.47 3.89
CA SER A 34 9.88 0.30 3.07
C SER A 34 10.07 0.71 1.63
N GLN A 35 11.10 0.16 1.01
CA GLN A 35 11.39 0.36 -0.41
C GLN A 35 10.75 -0.79 -1.20
N ILE A 36 10.01 -0.43 -2.24
CA ILE A 36 9.39 -1.35 -3.19
C ILE A 36 10.09 -1.13 -4.53
N ILE A 37 10.70 -2.17 -5.10
CA ILE A 37 11.56 -2.06 -6.28
C ILE A 37 11.06 -2.95 -7.41
N ASP A 38 11.02 -2.39 -8.61
CA ASP A 38 10.94 -3.13 -9.86
C ASP A 38 12.34 -3.60 -10.27
N LEU A 39 12.54 -4.91 -10.29
CA LEU A 39 13.85 -5.49 -10.59
C LEU A 39 14.20 -5.45 -12.08
N GLU A 40 13.22 -5.24 -12.97
CA GLU A 40 13.46 -5.12 -14.41
C GLU A 40 13.94 -3.71 -14.77
N THR A 41 13.33 -2.69 -14.17
CA THR A 41 13.62 -1.28 -14.48
C THR A 41 14.56 -0.61 -13.47
N ASN A 42 14.82 -1.24 -12.33
CA ASN A 42 15.47 -0.65 -11.15
C ASN A 42 14.78 0.61 -10.61
N GLU A 43 13.51 0.82 -10.96
CA GLU A 43 12.69 1.90 -10.41
C GLU A 43 12.20 1.51 -9.02
N SER A 44 12.17 2.48 -8.11
CA SER A 44 11.88 2.24 -6.70
C SER A 44 10.93 3.29 -6.13
N TRP A 45 10.08 2.82 -5.22
CA TRP A 45 9.12 3.65 -4.50
C TRP A 45 9.23 3.39 -3.01
N ILE A 46 9.00 4.42 -2.23
CA ILE A 46 9.00 4.38 -0.78
C ILE A 46 7.55 4.39 -0.29
N VAL A 47 7.19 3.40 0.52
CA VAL A 47 5.92 3.37 1.23
C VAL A 47 5.87 4.55 2.18
N LYS A 48 4.92 5.47 2.00
CA LYS A 48 4.73 6.60 2.91
C LYS A 48 3.83 6.23 4.06
N LYS A 49 2.71 5.58 3.76
CA LYS A 49 1.69 5.23 4.73
C LYS A 49 0.68 4.27 4.13
N ARG A 50 -0.02 3.59 5.03
CA ARG A 50 -1.21 2.83 4.71
C ARG A 50 -2.38 3.76 4.39
N VAL A 51 -3.28 3.35 3.49
CA VAL A 51 -4.54 4.04 3.23
C VAL A 51 -5.69 3.11 3.56
N TYR A 52 -6.59 3.59 4.42
CA TYR A 52 -7.78 2.88 4.87
C TYR A 52 -9.03 3.55 4.29
N HIS A 53 -10.13 2.81 4.20
CA HIS A 53 -11.43 3.37 3.82
C HIS A 53 -12.25 3.64 5.07
N GLY A 54 -12.61 4.90 5.32
CA GLY A 54 -13.37 5.31 6.52
C GLY A 54 -14.71 4.58 6.69
N ILE A 55 -15.25 4.03 5.59
CA ILE A 55 -16.46 3.21 5.57
C ILE A 55 -16.36 1.98 6.47
N LEU A 56 -15.15 1.45 6.69
CA LEU A 56 -14.91 0.26 7.49
C LEU A 56 -14.71 0.57 8.97
N ILE A 57 -14.19 1.76 9.32
CA ILE A 57 -14.17 2.24 10.71
C ILE A 57 -15.59 2.27 11.27
N LEU A 58 -16.53 2.86 10.52
CA LEU A 58 -17.91 3.01 10.96
C LEU A 58 -18.63 1.68 11.24
N ASN A 59 -18.05 0.57 10.80
CA ASN A 59 -18.59 -0.78 11.01
C ASN A 59 -17.68 -1.65 11.90
N GLU A 60 -16.61 -1.09 12.48
CA GLU A 60 -15.61 -1.82 13.29
C GLU A 60 -14.91 -2.97 12.54
N LEU A 61 -14.85 -2.88 11.21
CA LEU A 61 -14.27 -3.90 10.33
C LEU A 61 -12.85 -3.56 9.87
N GLU A 62 -12.25 -2.49 10.39
CA GLU A 62 -10.90 -2.05 10.01
C GLU A 62 -9.83 -3.07 10.45
N LYS A 63 -8.89 -3.38 9.55
CA LYS A 63 -7.79 -4.32 9.83
C LYS A 63 -6.50 -3.54 9.97
N TYR A 64 -5.90 -3.62 11.15
CA TYR A 64 -4.64 -2.95 11.46
C TYR A 64 -3.47 -3.93 11.49
N PHE A 65 -2.31 -3.45 11.06
CA PHE A 65 -1.05 -4.16 11.14
C PHE A 65 -0.08 -3.37 12.02
N GLU A 66 0.51 -4.00 13.03
CA GLU A 66 1.38 -3.32 14.00
C GLU A 66 2.57 -2.60 13.36
N CYS A 67 3.04 -3.08 12.20
CA CYS A 67 4.16 -2.46 11.49
C CYS A 67 3.78 -1.20 10.69
N GLU A 68 2.48 -0.96 10.45
CA GLU A 68 1.98 0.17 9.66
C GLU A 68 1.77 1.41 10.53
N THR A 69 2.87 1.97 11.04
CA THR A 69 2.86 3.07 12.02
C THR A 69 2.41 4.43 11.47
N ALA A 70 2.12 4.52 10.17
CA ALA A 70 1.57 5.73 9.55
C ALA A 70 0.43 5.35 8.61
N SER A 71 -0.72 6.01 8.77
CA SER A 71 -1.91 5.77 7.97
C SER A 71 -2.71 7.05 7.70
N ILE A 72 -3.60 6.98 6.71
CA ILE A 72 -4.66 7.96 6.46
C ILE A 72 -5.95 7.21 6.13
N HIS A 73 -7.08 7.87 6.35
CA HIS A 73 -8.38 7.38 5.90
C HIS A 73 -8.85 8.21 4.72
N ILE A 74 -9.44 7.54 3.74
CA ILE A 74 -10.21 8.17 2.68
C ILE A 74 -11.69 7.95 2.96
N ASP A 75 -12.42 9.05 3.01
CA ASP A 75 -13.86 9.02 3.21
C ASP A 75 -14.58 8.89 1.88
N SER A 76 -15.65 8.10 1.87
CA SER A 76 -16.53 7.94 0.72
C SER A 76 -17.92 8.40 1.13
N VAL A 77 -18.50 9.30 0.34
CA VAL A 77 -19.85 9.81 0.56
C VAL A 77 -20.81 9.00 -0.30
N PHE A 78 -21.82 8.40 0.32
CA PHE A 78 -22.85 7.62 -0.37
C PHE A 78 -24.19 8.31 -0.24
N GLN A 79 -24.94 8.34 -1.34
CA GLN A 79 -26.32 8.86 -1.34
C GLN A 79 -27.33 7.81 -0.88
N LYS A 80 -27.03 6.52 -1.12
CA LYS A 80 -27.89 5.39 -0.77
C LYS A 80 -27.17 4.42 0.15
N GLN A 81 -27.93 3.87 1.10
CA GLN A 81 -27.43 2.85 2.02
C GLN A 81 -26.94 1.59 1.28
N LEU A 82 -27.67 1.17 0.22
CA LEU A 82 -27.27 0.03 -0.60
C LEU A 82 -25.88 0.21 -1.24
N ASP A 83 -25.57 1.42 -1.73
CA ASP A 83 -24.26 1.69 -2.35
C ASP A 83 -23.13 1.59 -1.31
N ARG A 84 -23.41 1.99 -0.06
CA ARG A 84 -22.48 1.85 1.06
C ARG A 84 -22.22 0.38 1.39
N GLU A 85 -23.26 -0.44 1.46
CA GLU A 85 -23.16 -1.89 1.73
C GLU A 85 -22.34 -2.60 0.64
N ILE A 86 -22.63 -2.33 -0.63
CA ILE A 86 -21.85 -2.86 -1.76
C ILE A 86 -20.38 -2.45 -1.67
N ALA A 87 -20.09 -1.20 -1.26
CA ALA A 87 -18.72 -0.73 -1.10
C ALA A 87 -17.98 -1.44 0.04
N ILE A 88 -18.66 -1.69 1.17
CA ILE A 88 -18.12 -2.44 2.30
C ILE A 88 -17.79 -3.87 1.86
N GLU A 89 -18.72 -4.57 1.21
CA GLU A 89 -18.52 -5.95 0.73
C GLU A 89 -17.33 -6.05 -0.22
N LYS A 90 -17.22 -5.11 -1.18
CA LYS A 90 -16.09 -5.07 -2.12
C LYS A 90 -14.76 -4.91 -1.39
N GLU A 91 -14.71 -4.05 -0.38
CA GLU A 91 -13.47 -3.79 0.34
C GLU A 91 -13.08 -4.97 1.25
N LEU A 92 -14.05 -5.64 1.86
CA LEU A 92 -13.81 -6.90 2.59
C LEU A 92 -13.30 -8.01 1.64
N ALA A 93 -13.92 -8.17 0.47
CA ALA A 93 -13.48 -9.15 -0.52
C ALA A 93 -12.07 -8.89 -1.05
N LYS A 94 -11.64 -7.61 -1.13
CA LYS A 94 -10.24 -7.26 -1.45
C LYS A 94 -9.29 -7.71 -0.33
N ARG A 95 -9.66 -7.52 0.94
CA ARG A 95 -8.83 -7.90 2.09
C ARG A 95 -8.62 -9.39 2.22
N GLU A 96 -9.65 -10.19 1.93
CA GLU A 96 -9.52 -11.65 1.87
C GLU A 96 -8.50 -12.09 0.82
N LYS A 97 -8.33 -11.31 -0.25
CA LYS A 97 -7.32 -11.53 -1.30
C LYS A 97 -5.96 -10.89 -0.99
N GLY A 98 -5.81 -10.30 0.20
CA GLY A 98 -4.59 -9.59 0.62
C GLY A 98 -4.33 -8.29 -0.14
N ILE A 99 -5.38 -7.66 -0.67
CA ILE A 99 -5.29 -6.42 -1.45
C ILE A 99 -5.56 -5.23 -0.54
N TYR A 100 -4.70 -4.23 -0.63
CA TYR A 100 -4.65 -3.12 0.30
C TYR A 100 -4.11 -1.85 -0.36
N TYR A 101 -4.61 -0.69 0.04
CA TYR A 101 -4.13 0.60 -0.48
C TYR A 101 -2.95 1.15 0.31
N TYR A 102 -1.96 1.66 -0.42
CA TYR A 102 -0.82 2.37 0.12
C TYR A 102 -0.57 3.67 -0.65
N LEU A 103 -0.04 4.65 0.05
CA LEU A 103 0.51 5.84 -0.58
C LEU A 103 2.02 5.62 -0.79
N LEU A 104 2.43 5.61 -2.04
CA LEU A 104 3.82 5.47 -2.45
C LEU A 104 4.36 6.83 -2.93
N ALA A 105 5.65 7.06 -2.76
CA ALA A 105 6.35 8.15 -3.42
C ALA A 105 7.57 7.60 -4.15
N PRO A 106 7.95 8.15 -5.30
CA PRO A 106 9.20 7.77 -5.95
C PRO A 106 10.37 8.03 -5.00
N GLU A 107 11.33 7.11 -4.96
CA GLU A 107 12.55 7.31 -4.15
C GLU A 107 13.38 8.47 -4.70
N ASN A 108 13.48 8.56 -6.03
CA ASN A 108 14.14 9.65 -6.71
C ASN A 108 13.12 10.70 -7.21
N LYS A 109 13.26 11.95 -6.80
CA LYS A 109 12.38 13.06 -7.26
C LYS A 109 12.31 13.23 -8.78
N ARG A 110 13.30 12.74 -9.53
CA ARG A 110 13.32 12.77 -11.01
C ARG A 110 12.54 11.62 -11.64
N GLN A 111 12.21 10.58 -10.89
CA GLN A 111 11.40 9.46 -11.37
C GLN A 111 9.95 9.92 -11.51
N ARG A 112 9.47 9.95 -12.75
CA ARG A 112 8.08 10.31 -13.11
C ARG A 112 7.20 9.11 -13.37
N LYS A 113 7.78 7.91 -13.42
CA LYS A 113 7.05 6.69 -13.73
C LYS A 113 6.38 6.12 -12.50
N LYS A 114 5.12 5.76 -12.67
CA LYS A 114 4.34 5.00 -11.70
C LYS A 114 4.56 3.49 -11.92
N PRO A 115 4.38 2.66 -10.88
CA PRO A 115 4.38 1.22 -11.04
C PRO A 115 3.35 0.78 -12.10
N LYS A 116 3.75 -0.14 -12.99
CA LYS A 116 2.81 -0.72 -13.95
C LYS A 116 1.86 -1.68 -13.23
N THR A 117 0.60 -1.69 -13.64
CA THR A 117 -0.37 -2.68 -13.16
C THR A 117 0.06 -4.10 -13.54
N GLY A 118 -0.14 -5.05 -12.63
CA GLY A 118 0.08 -6.47 -12.82
C GLY A 118 1.49 -6.97 -12.48
N ILE A 119 2.47 -6.08 -12.31
CA ILE A 119 3.87 -6.44 -12.05
C ILE A 119 4.09 -6.86 -10.60
N GLU A 120 5.11 -7.70 -10.39
CA GLU A 120 5.62 -8.03 -9.06
C GLU A 120 6.79 -7.13 -8.70
N LEU A 121 6.75 -6.56 -7.50
CA LEU A 121 7.80 -5.73 -6.95
C LEU A 121 8.40 -6.38 -5.71
N LYS A 122 9.70 -6.19 -5.51
CA LYS A 122 10.41 -6.68 -4.32
C LYS A 122 10.30 -5.66 -3.19
N ILE A 123 10.00 -6.13 -1.98
CA ILE A 123 10.04 -5.30 -0.76
C ILE A 123 11.42 -5.42 -0.11
N ASN A 124 12.04 -4.27 0.19
CA ASN A 124 13.18 -4.15 1.07
C ASN A 124 12.75 -3.33 2.31
N CYS A 125 12.59 -3.98 3.45
CA CYS A 125 12.28 -3.30 4.71
C CYS A 125 13.57 -2.69 5.29
N THR A 126 13.59 -1.39 5.56
CA THR A 126 14.77 -0.67 6.09
C THR A 126 15.20 -1.11 7.50
N ASN A 127 14.38 -1.87 8.23
CA ASN A 127 14.70 -2.33 9.58
C ASN A 127 15.81 -3.39 9.62
N GLU A 128 16.14 -4.05 8.50
CA GLU A 128 17.22 -5.06 8.48
C GLU A 128 18.63 -4.44 8.31
N ASN A 129 18.75 -3.17 7.89
CA ASN A 129 20.04 -2.57 7.54
C ASN A 129 20.65 -1.65 8.61
N LYS A 130 19.94 -1.32 9.70
CA LYS A 130 20.52 -0.48 10.77
C LYS A 130 21.45 -1.25 11.72
N ASN A 131 21.35 -2.59 11.78
CA ASN A 131 22.18 -3.40 12.67
C ASN A 131 23.46 -3.99 12.01
N ARG A 132 23.69 -3.77 10.71
CA ARG A 132 24.89 -4.30 10.01
C ARG A 132 26.06 -3.33 9.90
N LYS A 133 25.95 -2.12 10.46
CA LYS A 133 27.03 -1.10 10.46
C LYS A 133 27.54 -0.72 11.86
N ARG A 134 27.23 -1.52 12.89
CA ARG A 134 27.68 -1.29 14.28
C ARG A 134 28.31 -2.54 14.93
N SER A 135 28.84 -3.45 14.12
CA SER A 135 29.64 -4.59 14.60
C SER A 135 30.96 -4.60 13.87
#